data_AF-A0A354YV18-F1
#
_entry.id   AF-A0A354YV18-F1
#
_cell.length_a   1.000
_cell.length_b   1.000
_cell.length_c   1.000
_cell.angle_alpha   90.00
_cell.angle_beta   90.00
_cell.angle_gamma   90.00
#
_symmetry.space_group_name_H-M   'P 1'
#
loop_
_entity.id
_entity.type
_entity.pdbx_description
1 polymer ?
#
loop_
_entity_poly.entity_id
_entity_poly.type
_entity_poly.pdbx_seq_one_letter_code
_entity_poly.pdbx_strand_id
1 'polypeptide(L)'
;MDSFIIYKDDFAEISEIISRVNYCLRNQLGFSLVRVGDAENQVMAQGTIIAEDKIAEIWWAEDENWTGVTLPNYSARDRLLDAVQKADIVGVLHQDEVFIWKPLTEAVFSHYKIKPRQLCYAFINTYLPKSDQFISLLQYYRLLLIGKAASSLALLLQERYGIEVAGTISISNYSELERVMEESSKLDFDLALISAGSNAVILAVELAAQGKVAIDLGRGMHLEFWE
;
A
#
# COMPACT_ATOMS: atom_id res chain seq x y z
N MET A 1 19.32 -18.84 -12.52
CA MET A 1 18.35 -18.33 -11.54
C MET A 1 17.38 -17.50 -12.34
N ASP A 2 16.08 -17.79 -12.26
CA ASP A 2 15.08 -17.05 -13.02
C ASP A 2 14.98 -15.64 -12.43
N SER A 3 15.36 -14.64 -13.22
CA SER A 3 15.20 -13.23 -12.88
C SER A 3 13.71 -12.86 -12.93
N PHE A 4 13.25 -12.10 -11.96
CA PHE A 4 11.95 -11.43 -12.04
C PHE A 4 12.07 -10.25 -13.00
N ILE A 5 11.21 -10.19 -14.01
CA ILE A 5 11.17 -9.14 -15.02
C ILE A 5 9.75 -8.58 -15.08
N ILE A 6 9.63 -7.26 -15.09
CA ILE A 6 8.36 -6.56 -15.15
C ILE A 6 8.01 -6.29 -16.61
N TYR A 7 6.93 -6.92 -17.10
CA TYR A 7 6.35 -6.58 -18.39
C TYR A 7 5.09 -5.74 -18.19
N LYS A 8 4.91 -4.72 -19.04
CA LYS A 8 3.73 -3.85 -18.98
C LYS A 8 2.43 -4.63 -19.14
N ASP A 9 2.46 -5.70 -19.94
CA ASP A 9 1.30 -6.54 -20.22
C ASP A 9 0.88 -7.42 -19.02
N ASP A 10 1.70 -7.48 -17.95
CA ASP A 10 1.36 -8.20 -16.70
C ASP A 10 0.40 -7.40 -15.79
N PHE A 11 0.05 -6.16 -16.17
CA PHE A 11 -0.60 -5.20 -15.29
C PHE A 11 -2.12 -5.34 -15.41
N ALA A 12 -2.78 -5.62 -14.29
CA ALA A 12 -4.22 -5.60 -14.21
C ALA A 12 -4.75 -4.17 -14.38
N GLU A 13 -5.83 -4.04 -15.15
CA GLU A 13 -6.52 -2.79 -15.39
C GLU A 13 -7.30 -2.34 -14.15
N ILE A 14 -7.48 -1.02 -13.99
CA ILE A 14 -8.14 -0.45 -12.80
C ILE A 14 -9.56 -1.00 -12.64
N SER A 15 -10.32 -1.16 -13.74
CA SER A 15 -11.68 -1.70 -13.71
C SER A 15 -11.72 -3.16 -13.25
N GLU A 16 -10.72 -3.97 -13.61
CA GLU A 16 -10.57 -5.34 -13.12
C GLU A 16 -10.30 -5.35 -11.61
N ILE A 17 -9.42 -4.47 -11.16
CA ILE A 17 -9.06 -4.34 -9.74
C ILE A 17 -10.28 -3.92 -8.91
N ILE A 18 -11.04 -2.91 -9.35
CA ILE A 18 -12.28 -2.48 -8.68
C ILE A 18 -13.30 -3.63 -8.65
N SER A 19 -13.40 -4.41 -9.73
CA SER A 19 -14.29 -5.57 -9.80
C SER A 19 -13.90 -6.66 -8.80
N ARG A 20 -12.60 -6.93 -8.63
CA ARG A 20 -12.06 -7.87 -7.63
C ARG A 20 -12.29 -7.38 -6.20
N VAL A 21 -12.05 -6.08 -5.94
CA VAL A 21 -12.35 -5.44 -4.65
C VAL A 21 -13.84 -5.60 -4.31
N ASN A 22 -14.74 -5.27 -5.25
CA ASN A 22 -16.18 -5.43 -5.03
C ASN A 22 -16.57 -6.90 -4.80
N TYR A 23 -15.98 -7.84 -5.53
CA TYR A 23 -16.21 -9.27 -5.31
C TYR A 23 -15.81 -9.68 -3.89
N CYS A 24 -14.63 -9.29 -3.41
CA CYS A 24 -14.18 -9.61 -2.06
C CYS A 24 -15.06 -8.97 -0.99
N LEU A 25 -15.45 -7.70 -1.17
CA LEU A 25 -16.36 -7.01 -0.25
C LEU A 25 -17.74 -7.69 -0.17
N ARG A 26 -18.34 -8.05 -1.31
CA ARG A 26 -19.64 -8.74 -1.36
C ARG A 26 -19.63 -10.12 -0.71
N ASN A 27 -18.48 -10.80 -0.76
CA ASN A 27 -18.33 -12.16 -0.23
C ASN A 27 -17.60 -12.20 1.12
N GLN A 28 -17.32 -11.03 1.73
CA GLN A 28 -16.60 -10.92 3.01
C GLN A 28 -15.26 -11.69 3.01
N LEU A 29 -14.54 -11.57 1.89
CA LEU A 29 -13.22 -12.18 1.71
C LEU A 29 -12.14 -11.14 1.93
N GLY A 30 -11.06 -11.57 2.59
CA GLY A 30 -9.84 -10.78 2.69
C GLY A 30 -9.26 -10.44 1.32
N PHE A 31 -8.78 -9.21 1.16
CA PHE A 31 -8.11 -8.77 -0.06
C PHE A 31 -7.12 -7.65 0.23
N SER A 32 -5.93 -7.73 -0.37
CA SER A 32 -4.88 -6.74 -0.23
C SER A 32 -4.40 -6.20 -1.59
N LEU A 33 -4.48 -4.89 -1.76
CA LEU A 33 -3.79 -4.16 -2.82
C LEU A 33 -2.67 -3.34 -2.17
N VAL A 34 -1.43 -3.72 -2.45
CA VAL A 34 -0.24 -3.03 -1.93
C VAL A 34 0.55 -2.40 -3.06
N ARG A 35 1.46 -1.48 -2.76
CA ARG A 35 2.29 -0.82 -3.76
C ARG A 35 3.74 -0.81 -3.30
N VAL A 36 4.65 -0.99 -4.25
CA VAL A 36 6.09 -0.93 -4.03
C VAL A 36 6.63 0.26 -4.81
N GLY A 37 6.90 1.35 -4.08
CA GLY A 37 7.56 2.55 -4.60
C GLY A 37 9.08 2.50 -4.49
N ASP A 38 9.70 3.66 -4.60
CA ASP A 38 11.14 3.84 -4.40
C ASP A 38 11.54 3.56 -2.94
N ALA A 39 10.78 4.11 -1.99
CA ALA A 39 10.97 3.93 -0.56
C ALA A 39 10.86 2.46 -0.14
N GLU A 40 9.77 1.77 -0.48
CA GLU A 40 9.55 0.36 -0.12
C GLU A 40 10.67 -0.53 -0.67
N ASN A 41 11.11 -0.27 -1.91
CA ASN A 41 12.23 -0.99 -2.50
C ASN A 41 13.53 -0.80 -1.71
N GLN A 42 13.81 0.42 -1.28
CA GLN A 42 15.00 0.72 -0.46
C GLN A 42 14.91 0.10 0.93
N VAL A 43 13.73 0.08 1.57
CA VAL A 43 13.49 -0.68 2.81
C VAL A 43 13.75 -2.17 2.59
N MET A 44 13.30 -2.76 1.48
CA MET A 44 13.53 -4.17 1.18
C MET A 44 15.00 -4.50 0.82
N ALA A 45 15.71 -3.54 0.24
CA ALA A 45 17.07 -3.71 -0.26
C ALA A 45 18.17 -3.58 0.81
N GLN A 46 17.85 -3.06 2.00
CA GLN A 46 18.83 -2.81 3.06
C GLN A 46 19.61 -4.08 3.45
N GLY A 47 20.94 -3.94 3.56
CA GLY A 47 21.88 -5.00 3.91
C GLY A 47 22.02 -6.10 2.84
N THR A 48 21.47 -5.90 1.63
CA THR A 48 21.51 -6.88 0.53
C THR A 48 21.87 -6.21 -0.80
N ILE A 49 20.87 -5.72 -1.54
CA ILE A 49 21.08 -4.98 -2.79
C ILE A 49 21.73 -3.63 -2.48
N ILE A 50 21.32 -2.99 -1.38
CA ILE A 50 21.98 -1.82 -0.81
C ILE A 50 22.86 -2.30 0.33
N ALA A 51 24.17 -2.12 0.19
CA ALA A 51 25.15 -2.50 1.19
C ALA A 51 25.02 -1.66 2.47
N GLU A 52 25.45 -2.21 3.61
CA GLU A 52 25.33 -1.58 4.94
C GLU A 52 25.90 -0.15 4.97
N ASP A 53 27.08 0.03 4.39
CA ASP A 53 27.81 1.29 4.33
C ASP A 53 27.13 2.34 3.43
N LYS A 54 26.14 1.92 2.63
CA LYS A 54 25.35 2.77 1.73
C LYS A 54 23.96 3.13 2.26
N ILE A 55 23.50 2.50 3.34
CA ILE A 55 22.17 2.78 3.91
C ILE A 55 22.09 4.23 4.39
N ALA A 56 23.11 4.72 5.09
CA ALA A 56 23.15 6.08 5.61
C ALA A 56 23.24 7.17 4.51
N GLU A 57 23.58 6.80 3.27
CA GLU A 57 23.61 7.72 2.13
C GLU A 57 22.21 7.95 1.51
N ILE A 58 21.20 7.17 1.91
CA ILE A 58 19.82 7.36 1.49
C ILE A 58 19.29 8.64 2.15
N TRP A 59 18.90 9.60 1.32
CA TRP A 59 18.56 10.97 1.78
C TRP A 59 17.43 11.04 2.80
N TRP A 60 16.52 10.06 2.82
CA TRP A 60 15.41 9.99 3.79
C TRP A 60 15.65 8.98 4.92
N ALA A 61 16.82 8.33 5.01
CA ALA A 61 17.06 7.22 5.95
C ALA A 61 16.66 7.54 7.41
N GLU A 62 16.85 8.78 7.86
CA GLU A 62 16.50 9.22 9.22
C GLU A 62 15.12 9.92 9.31
N ASP A 63 14.41 10.09 8.19
CA ASP A 63 13.11 10.76 8.13
C ASP A 63 11.95 9.76 8.11
N GLU A 64 11.49 9.39 9.30
CA GLU A 64 10.30 8.55 9.48
C GLU A 64 9.02 9.18 8.89
N ASN A 65 8.98 10.51 8.69
CA ASN A 65 7.80 11.14 8.10
C ASN A 65 7.64 10.82 6.62
N TRP A 66 8.72 10.43 5.94
CA TRP A 66 8.70 10.10 4.52
C TRP A 66 8.06 8.72 4.26
N THR A 67 8.49 7.68 4.96
CA THR A 67 8.12 6.27 4.65
C THR A 67 7.45 5.54 5.81
N GLY A 68 7.38 6.17 6.99
CA GLY A 68 6.96 5.53 8.24
C GLY A 68 8.03 4.63 8.87
N VAL A 69 9.24 4.57 8.29
CA VAL A 69 10.35 3.70 8.71
C VAL A 69 11.66 4.51 8.64
N THR A 70 12.49 4.42 9.68
CA THR A 70 13.91 4.83 9.60
C THR A 70 14.80 3.66 9.22
N LEU A 71 15.94 3.93 8.58
CA LEU A 71 16.91 2.93 8.17
C LEU A 71 18.21 3.03 9.00
N PRO A 72 18.86 1.89 9.31
CA PRO A 72 18.40 0.52 9.04
C PRO A 72 17.27 0.09 9.98
N ASN A 73 16.33 -0.68 9.44
CA ASN A 73 15.30 -1.39 10.19
C ASN A 73 14.98 -2.74 9.54
N TYR A 74 15.73 -3.77 9.94
CA TYR A 74 15.63 -5.12 9.39
C TYR A 74 14.30 -5.80 9.73
N SER A 75 13.68 -5.45 10.85
CA SER A 75 12.35 -5.96 11.21
C SER A 75 11.31 -5.46 10.20
N ALA A 76 11.35 -4.17 9.86
CA ALA A 76 10.49 -3.60 8.83
C ALA A 76 10.77 -4.20 7.44
N ARG A 77 12.03 -4.43 7.07
CA ARG A 77 12.39 -5.16 5.83
C ARG A 77 11.70 -6.52 5.76
N ASP A 78 11.90 -7.34 6.78
CA ASP A 78 11.50 -8.74 6.73
C ASP A 78 9.96 -8.86 6.70
N ARG A 79 9.24 -8.01 7.46
CA ARG A 79 7.77 -7.92 7.38
C ARG A 79 7.28 -7.37 6.05
N LEU A 80 7.95 -6.36 5.50
CA LEU A 80 7.59 -5.80 4.20
C LEU A 80 7.75 -6.83 3.08
N LEU A 81 8.85 -7.59 3.07
CA LEU A 81 9.08 -8.69 2.14
C LEU A 81 7.98 -9.77 2.24
N ASP A 82 7.64 -10.18 3.46
CA ASP A 82 6.57 -11.15 3.71
C ASP A 82 5.21 -10.64 3.24
N ALA A 83 4.90 -9.36 3.48
CA ALA A 83 3.67 -8.73 3.03
C ALA A 83 3.58 -8.69 1.50
N VAL A 84 4.62 -8.20 0.81
CA VAL A 84 4.66 -8.16 -0.66
C VAL A 84 4.48 -9.56 -1.28
N GLN A 85 5.07 -10.59 -0.67
CA GLN A 85 4.93 -11.97 -1.12
C GLN A 85 3.50 -12.52 -0.98
N LYS A 86 2.76 -12.07 0.04
CA LYS A 86 1.40 -12.55 0.36
C LYS A 86 0.28 -11.76 -0.30
N ALA A 87 0.56 -10.53 -0.74
CA ALA A 87 -0.43 -9.63 -1.28
C ALA A 87 -1.17 -10.19 -2.51
N ASP A 88 -2.43 -9.82 -2.67
CA ASP A 88 -3.27 -10.28 -3.78
C ASP A 88 -2.98 -9.53 -5.07
N ILE A 89 -2.62 -8.25 -4.95
CA ILE A 89 -2.14 -7.40 -6.04
C ILE A 89 -0.98 -6.55 -5.53
N VAL A 90 0.10 -6.52 -6.30
CA VAL A 90 1.27 -5.68 -6.02
C VAL A 90 1.41 -4.64 -7.13
N GLY A 91 1.23 -3.37 -6.77
CA GLY A 91 1.51 -2.24 -7.64
C GLY A 91 3.00 -1.98 -7.76
N VAL A 92 3.54 -1.98 -8.98
CA VAL A 92 4.95 -1.65 -9.25
C VAL A 92 5.08 -0.58 -10.32
N LEU A 93 6.24 0.06 -10.38
CA LEU A 93 6.59 1.03 -11.42
C LEU A 93 7.29 0.30 -12.57
N HIS A 94 6.89 0.60 -13.81
CA HIS A 94 7.44 -0.06 -15.01
C HIS A 94 8.34 0.87 -15.82
N GLN A 95 8.56 2.11 -15.38
CA GLN A 95 9.38 3.09 -16.09
C GLN A 95 10.85 2.73 -16.01
N ASP A 96 11.51 2.71 -17.18
CA ASP A 96 12.95 2.51 -17.31
C ASP A 96 13.74 3.84 -17.32
N GLU A 97 13.10 4.97 -17.67
CA GLU A 97 13.82 6.12 -18.25
C GLU A 97 14.04 7.34 -17.34
N VAL A 98 13.52 7.35 -16.10
CA VAL A 98 13.63 8.56 -15.24
C VAL A 98 14.18 8.26 -13.85
N PHE A 99 14.02 7.03 -13.35
CA PHE A 99 14.50 6.63 -12.04
C PHE A 99 14.75 5.11 -11.99
N ILE A 100 15.63 4.65 -11.09
CA ILE A 100 15.98 3.22 -10.91
C ILE A 100 14.86 2.37 -10.28
N TRP A 101 13.60 2.74 -10.48
CA TRP A 101 12.44 2.13 -9.83
C TRP A 101 12.21 0.68 -10.26
N LYS A 102 12.08 0.46 -11.57
CA LYS A 102 11.89 -0.90 -12.11
C LYS A 102 13.14 -1.77 -11.92
N PRO A 103 14.38 -1.32 -12.23
CA PRO A 103 15.57 -2.12 -11.96
C PRO A 103 15.74 -2.52 -10.49
N LEU A 104 15.45 -1.61 -9.54
CA LEU A 104 15.55 -1.95 -8.12
C LEU A 104 14.46 -2.94 -7.70
N THR A 105 13.23 -2.78 -8.19
CA THR A 105 12.14 -3.74 -7.96
C THR A 105 12.52 -5.13 -8.48
N GLU A 106 13.02 -5.23 -9.71
CA GLU A 106 13.46 -6.48 -10.32
C GLU A 106 14.62 -7.12 -9.55
N ALA A 107 15.59 -6.32 -9.11
CA ALA A 107 16.71 -6.80 -8.30
C ALA A 107 16.25 -7.37 -6.95
N VAL A 108 15.40 -6.63 -6.23
CA VAL A 108 14.83 -7.08 -4.94
C VAL A 108 13.99 -8.33 -5.14
N PHE A 109 13.06 -8.34 -6.10
CA PHE A 109 12.15 -9.47 -6.29
C PHE A 109 12.90 -10.71 -6.77
N SER A 110 13.93 -10.55 -7.62
CA SER A 110 14.80 -11.65 -8.02
C SER A 110 15.59 -12.22 -6.84
N HIS A 111 16.17 -11.35 -6.00
CA HIS A 111 16.98 -11.75 -4.85
C HIS A 111 16.15 -12.57 -3.84
N TYR A 112 14.97 -12.08 -3.49
CA TYR A 112 14.07 -12.71 -2.52
C TYR A 112 13.11 -13.73 -3.14
N LYS A 113 13.18 -13.95 -4.46
CA LYS A 113 12.30 -14.85 -5.23
C LYS A 113 10.82 -14.51 -5.08
N ILE A 114 10.52 -13.21 -5.00
CA ILE A 114 9.16 -12.70 -4.93
C ILE A 114 8.46 -12.94 -6.26
N LYS A 115 7.27 -13.54 -6.19
CA LYS A 115 6.40 -13.81 -7.33
C LYS A 115 5.00 -13.30 -7.01
N PRO A 116 4.70 -12.03 -7.32
CA PRO A 116 3.37 -11.47 -7.10
C PRO A 116 2.31 -12.28 -7.83
N ARG A 117 1.14 -12.45 -7.21
CA ARG A 117 0.00 -13.13 -7.85
C ARG A 117 -0.54 -12.37 -9.05
N GLN A 118 -0.53 -11.04 -8.95
CA GLN A 118 -0.95 -10.11 -9.98
C GLN A 118 -0.19 -8.79 -9.80
N LEU A 119 0.27 -8.21 -10.91
CA LEU A 119 0.81 -6.85 -10.91
C LEU A 119 -0.27 -5.84 -11.26
N CYS A 120 -0.12 -4.61 -10.78
CA CYS A 120 -0.79 -3.44 -11.32
C CYS A 120 0.17 -2.25 -11.38
N TYR A 121 -0.29 -1.13 -11.92
CA TYR A 121 0.53 0.07 -11.92
C TYR A 121 0.51 0.75 -10.55
N ALA A 122 1.68 1.07 -9.99
CA ALA A 122 1.77 1.65 -8.64
C ALA A 122 1.08 3.02 -8.49
N PHE A 123 0.84 3.79 -9.57
CA PHE A 123 0.04 5.01 -9.49
C PHE A 123 -1.48 4.79 -9.46
N ILE A 124 -1.94 3.54 -9.37
CA ILE A 124 -3.34 3.20 -9.08
C ILE A 124 -3.92 4.01 -7.93
N ASN A 125 -3.08 4.34 -6.94
CA ASN A 125 -3.47 5.14 -5.80
C ASN A 125 -3.94 6.55 -6.14
N THR A 126 -3.49 7.13 -7.25
CA THR A 126 -3.95 8.44 -7.76
C THR A 126 -5.11 8.33 -8.76
N TYR A 127 -5.34 7.13 -9.30
CA TYR A 127 -6.41 6.87 -10.27
C TYR A 127 -7.70 6.37 -9.60
N LEU A 128 -7.60 5.61 -8.50
CA LEU A 128 -8.77 5.14 -7.74
C LEU A 128 -9.64 6.31 -7.24
N PRO A 129 -9.08 7.37 -6.60
CA PRO A 129 -9.88 8.54 -6.19
C PRO A 129 -10.62 9.26 -7.33
N LYS A 130 -10.20 9.08 -8.59
CA LYS A 130 -10.81 9.69 -9.78
C LYS A 130 -11.80 8.78 -10.50
N SER A 131 -12.00 7.57 -10.00
CA SER A 131 -12.88 6.58 -10.61
C SER A 131 -14.27 6.68 -9.99
N ASP A 132 -15.27 7.05 -10.79
CA ASP A 132 -16.68 7.04 -10.37
C ASP A 132 -17.12 5.67 -9.87
N GLN A 133 -16.59 4.59 -10.47
CA GLN A 133 -16.89 3.22 -10.05
C GLN A 133 -16.34 2.94 -8.64
N PHE A 134 -15.13 3.42 -8.33
CA PHE A 134 -14.53 3.28 -7.02
C PHE A 134 -15.27 4.13 -5.99
N ILE A 135 -15.54 5.41 -6.28
CA ILE A 135 -16.31 6.30 -5.39
C ILE A 135 -17.69 5.71 -5.11
N SER A 136 -18.38 5.23 -6.15
CA SER A 136 -19.70 4.59 -5.99
C SER A 136 -19.61 3.34 -5.11
N LEU A 137 -18.55 2.55 -5.23
CA LEU A 137 -18.33 1.38 -4.38
C LEU A 137 -18.24 1.77 -2.90
N LEU A 138 -17.48 2.83 -2.60
CA LEU A 138 -17.26 3.31 -1.24
C LEU A 138 -18.56 3.68 -0.50
N GLN A 139 -19.61 4.09 -1.21
CA GLN A 139 -20.92 4.43 -0.63
C GLN A 139 -21.66 3.24 0.00
N TYR A 140 -21.29 2.01 -0.34
CA TYR A 140 -21.99 0.80 0.10
C TYR A 140 -21.31 0.06 1.24
N TYR A 141 -20.10 0.47 1.64
CA TYR A 141 -19.28 -0.27 2.59
C TYR A 141 -18.75 0.63 3.70
N ARG A 142 -18.54 0.03 4.86
CA ARG A 142 -18.05 0.75 6.04
C ARG A 142 -16.55 0.94 5.91
N LEU A 143 -16.13 2.20 5.87
CA LEU A 143 -14.74 2.56 5.60
C LEU A 143 -13.95 2.80 6.88
N LEU A 144 -12.73 2.28 6.91
CA LEU A 144 -11.69 2.70 7.84
C LEU A 144 -10.61 3.45 7.06
N LEU A 145 -10.23 4.64 7.53
CA LEU A 145 -9.12 5.39 6.95
C LEU A 145 -7.92 5.36 7.91
N ILE A 146 -6.76 4.94 7.42
CA ILE A 146 -5.54 4.85 8.22
C ILE A 146 -4.45 5.73 7.61
N GLY A 147 -3.97 6.73 8.33
CA GLY A 147 -2.92 7.62 7.85
C GLY A 147 -3.04 9.05 8.39
N LYS A 148 -1.99 9.85 8.21
CA LYS A 148 -1.95 11.24 8.72
C LYS A 148 -3.08 12.12 8.16
N ALA A 149 -3.47 11.89 6.90
CA ALA A 149 -4.54 12.63 6.23
C ALA A 149 -5.93 12.00 6.39
N ALA A 150 -6.07 10.92 7.16
CA ALA A 150 -7.32 10.14 7.26
C ALA A 150 -8.51 10.98 7.73
N SER A 151 -8.35 11.78 8.78
CA SER A 151 -9.43 12.62 9.31
C SER A 151 -9.86 13.71 8.33
N SER A 152 -8.92 14.31 7.60
CA SER A 152 -9.24 15.31 6.57
C SER A 152 -9.98 14.68 5.39
N LEU A 153 -9.56 13.49 4.95
CA LEU A 153 -10.26 12.77 3.89
C LEU A 153 -11.66 12.34 4.33
N ALA A 154 -11.83 11.89 5.58
CA ALA A 154 -13.15 11.52 6.09
C ALA A 154 -14.16 12.67 5.99
N LEU A 155 -13.74 13.90 6.35
CA LEU A 155 -14.58 15.09 6.22
C LEU A 155 -14.95 15.36 4.76
N LEU A 156 -13.97 15.30 3.84
CA LEU A 156 -14.23 15.51 2.42
C LEU A 156 -15.19 14.46 1.84
N LEU A 157 -14.99 13.18 2.18
CA LEU A 157 -15.84 12.08 1.73
C LEU A 157 -17.29 12.26 2.18
N GLN A 158 -17.50 12.69 3.42
CA GLN A 158 -18.82 13.00 3.94
C GLN A 158 -19.44 14.21 3.22
N GLU A 159 -18.71 15.32 3.12
CA GLU A 159 -19.23 16.59 2.58
C GLU A 159 -19.55 16.50 1.09
N ARG A 160 -18.69 15.81 0.30
CA ARG A 160 -18.80 15.78 -1.15
C ARG A 160 -19.62 14.60 -1.67
N TYR A 161 -19.51 13.44 -1.02
CA TYR A 161 -20.09 12.19 -1.53
C TYR A 161 -21.13 11.56 -0.59
N GLY A 162 -21.33 12.13 0.62
CA GLY A 162 -22.21 11.56 1.64
C GLY A 162 -21.72 10.21 2.18
N ILE A 163 -20.42 9.93 2.07
CA ILE A 163 -19.82 8.68 2.52
C ILE A 163 -19.41 8.80 3.99
N GLU A 164 -20.06 8.03 4.85
CA GLU A 164 -19.71 7.93 6.27
C GLU A 164 -18.52 6.98 6.48
N VAL A 165 -17.54 7.44 7.26
CA VAL A 165 -16.35 6.67 7.63
C VAL A 165 -16.55 6.09 9.03
N ALA A 166 -16.39 4.78 9.19
CA ALA A 166 -16.56 4.06 10.45
C ALA A 166 -15.50 4.44 11.50
N GLY A 167 -14.32 4.88 11.05
CA GLY A 167 -13.30 5.44 11.93
C GLY A 167 -12.06 5.90 11.17
N THR A 168 -11.23 6.68 11.86
CA THR A 168 -9.91 7.07 11.36
C THR A 168 -8.84 6.72 12.39
N ILE A 169 -7.68 6.28 11.92
CA ILE A 169 -6.52 5.96 12.76
C ILE A 169 -5.29 6.64 12.16
N SER A 170 -4.59 7.47 12.94
CA SER A 170 -3.30 8.01 12.52
C SER A 170 -2.19 6.99 12.74
N ILE A 171 -1.16 7.00 11.89
CA ILE A 171 0.08 6.25 12.08
C ILE A 171 1.24 7.11 11.56
N SER A 172 2.35 7.16 12.29
CA SER A 172 3.54 7.90 11.88
C SER A 172 4.80 7.06 11.85
N ASN A 173 4.90 6.02 12.68
CA ASN A 173 6.09 5.20 12.81
C ASN A 173 5.75 3.68 12.78
N TYR A 174 6.68 2.89 12.24
CA TYR A 174 6.68 1.42 12.25
C TYR A 174 6.34 0.79 13.61
N SER A 175 6.83 1.36 14.71
CA SER A 175 6.58 0.87 16.08
C SER A 175 5.11 0.98 16.52
N GLU A 176 4.27 1.67 15.74
CA GLU A 176 2.83 1.80 16.02
C GLU A 176 1.98 0.73 15.31
N LEU A 177 2.56 -0.15 14.49
CA LEU A 177 1.81 -1.14 13.71
C LEU A 177 0.89 -1.99 14.60
N GLU A 178 1.40 -2.49 15.72
CA GLU A 178 0.61 -3.31 16.65
C GLU A 178 -0.55 -2.53 17.26
N ARG A 179 -0.33 -1.25 17.62
CA ARG A 179 -1.38 -0.36 18.14
C ARG A 179 -2.47 -0.15 17.08
N VAL A 180 -2.08 0.12 15.84
CA VAL A 180 -3.01 0.37 14.73
C VAL A 180 -3.85 -0.86 14.43
N MET A 181 -3.26 -2.06 14.46
CA MET A 181 -3.99 -3.31 14.31
C MET A 181 -4.97 -3.55 15.47
N GLU A 182 -4.56 -3.27 16.71
CA GLU A 182 -5.43 -3.39 17.89
C GLU A 182 -6.62 -2.42 17.81
N GLU A 183 -6.38 -1.16 17.45
CA GLU A 183 -7.44 -0.15 17.28
C GLU A 183 -8.38 -0.52 16.12
N SER A 184 -7.84 -1.00 15.00
CA SER A 184 -8.63 -1.46 13.86
C SER A 184 -9.56 -2.60 14.27
N SER A 185 -9.11 -3.54 15.11
CA SER A 185 -9.92 -4.67 15.56
C SER A 185 -11.17 -4.28 16.39
N LYS A 186 -11.19 -3.06 16.93
CA LYS A 186 -12.30 -2.51 17.73
C LYS A 186 -13.35 -1.80 16.87
N LEU A 187 -13.06 -1.60 15.58
CA LEU A 187 -13.93 -0.90 14.64
C LEU A 187 -14.64 -1.88 13.71
N ASP A 188 -15.90 -1.60 13.40
CA ASP A 188 -16.70 -2.41 12.49
C ASP A 188 -16.67 -1.81 11.08
N PHE A 189 -15.76 -2.32 10.25
CA PHE A 189 -15.52 -1.86 8.88
C PHE A 189 -15.35 -3.03 7.91
N ASP A 190 -15.54 -2.76 6.62
CA ASP A 190 -15.39 -3.75 5.54
C ASP A 190 -14.14 -3.46 4.69
N LEU A 191 -13.84 -2.18 4.48
CA LEU A 191 -12.76 -1.68 3.62
C LEU A 191 -11.86 -0.70 4.37
N ALA A 192 -10.55 -0.94 4.36
CA ALA A 192 -9.54 0.01 4.83
C ALA A 192 -8.82 0.69 3.66
N LEU A 193 -8.73 2.02 3.69
CA LEU A 193 -7.85 2.80 2.82
C LEU A 193 -6.68 3.34 3.64
N ILE A 194 -5.46 3.03 3.22
CA ILE A 194 -4.26 3.19 4.06
C ILE A 194 -3.23 4.10 3.37
N SER A 195 -2.68 5.06 4.11
CA SER A 195 -1.59 5.94 3.67
C SER A 195 -0.56 6.06 4.79
N ALA A 196 0.46 5.20 4.71
CA ALA A 196 1.45 5.04 5.78
C ALA A 196 2.83 4.57 5.26
N GLY A 197 3.18 4.88 4.01
CA GLY A 197 4.42 4.41 3.38
C GLY A 197 4.55 2.89 3.43
N SER A 198 5.71 2.39 3.85
CA SER A 198 5.98 0.95 3.93
C SER A 198 5.08 0.24 4.95
N ASN A 199 4.61 0.94 5.97
CA ASN A 199 3.65 0.40 6.93
C ASN A 199 2.28 0.11 6.28
N ALA A 200 1.91 0.82 5.20
CA ALA A 200 0.65 0.57 4.51
C ALA A 200 0.62 -0.82 3.85
N VAL A 201 1.76 -1.25 3.30
CA VAL A 201 1.92 -2.58 2.68
C VAL A 201 1.73 -3.68 3.73
N ILE A 202 2.37 -3.54 4.88
CA ILE A 202 2.27 -4.50 6.00
C ILE A 202 0.83 -4.54 6.53
N LEU A 203 0.27 -3.38 6.87
CA LEU A 203 -1.10 -3.29 7.41
C LEU A 203 -2.14 -3.86 6.45
N ALA A 204 -2.02 -3.58 5.14
CA ALA A 204 -2.99 -4.06 4.17
C ALA A 204 -3.08 -5.59 4.14
N VAL A 205 -1.92 -6.27 4.21
CA VAL A 205 -1.87 -7.74 4.20
C VAL A 205 -2.33 -8.33 5.54
N GLU A 206 -1.98 -7.71 6.65
CA GLU A 206 -2.43 -8.15 7.98
C GLU A 206 -3.95 -7.99 8.16
N LEU A 207 -4.53 -6.90 7.66
CA LEU A 207 -5.98 -6.70 7.63
C LEU A 207 -6.68 -7.68 6.68
N ALA A 208 -6.08 -7.96 5.52
CA ALA A 208 -6.59 -8.97 4.60
C ALA A 208 -6.62 -10.37 5.22
N ALA A 209 -5.60 -10.73 6.02
CA ALA A 209 -5.59 -11.99 6.77
C ALA A 209 -6.73 -12.10 7.81
N GLN A 210 -7.31 -10.97 8.24
CA GLN A 210 -8.48 -10.90 9.12
C GLN A 210 -9.82 -10.83 8.35
N GLY A 211 -9.81 -11.05 7.04
CA GLY A 211 -11.01 -11.03 6.20
C GLY A 211 -11.47 -9.64 5.79
N LYS A 212 -10.64 -8.60 5.97
CA LYS A 212 -10.95 -7.24 5.52
C LYS A 212 -10.43 -6.99 4.11
N VAL A 213 -11.04 -6.07 3.39
CA VAL A 213 -10.42 -5.54 2.18
C VAL A 213 -9.57 -4.35 2.57
N ALA A 214 -8.32 -4.30 2.11
CA ALA A 214 -7.39 -3.24 2.45
C ALA A 214 -6.59 -2.79 1.24
N ILE A 215 -6.54 -1.47 1.05
CA ILE A 215 -5.91 -0.83 -0.11
C ILE A 215 -4.89 0.18 0.40
N ASP A 216 -3.63 -0.01 0.00
CA ASP A 216 -2.61 1.01 0.10
C ASP A 216 -2.91 2.14 -0.90
N LEU A 217 -3.51 3.21 -0.39
CA LEU A 217 -3.89 4.41 -1.12
C LEU A 217 -2.78 5.47 -1.14
N GLY A 218 -1.74 5.36 -0.31
CA GLY A 218 -0.61 6.30 -0.27
C GLY A 218 -1.03 7.77 -0.44
N ARG A 219 -0.40 8.47 -1.41
CA ARG A 219 -0.75 9.87 -1.71
C ARG A 219 -2.19 10.11 -2.16
N GLY A 220 -2.89 9.09 -2.66
CA GLY A 220 -4.31 9.19 -3.00
C GLY A 220 -5.20 9.53 -1.81
N MET A 221 -4.69 9.51 -0.57
CA MET A 221 -5.42 10.01 0.59
C MET A 221 -5.44 11.55 0.69
N HIS A 222 -4.55 12.26 -0.02
CA HIS A 222 -4.57 13.73 -0.06
C HIS A 222 -5.77 14.25 -0.84
N LEU A 223 -6.34 15.36 -0.35
CA LEU A 223 -7.59 15.92 -0.85
C LEU A 223 -7.53 16.28 -2.34
N GLU A 224 -6.38 16.71 -2.84
CA GLU A 224 -6.14 17.07 -4.25
C GLU A 224 -6.44 15.95 -5.25
N PHE A 225 -6.50 14.69 -4.83
CA PHE A 225 -6.85 13.57 -5.70
C PHE A 225 -8.36 13.30 -5.78
N TRP A 226 -9.15 13.92 -4.90
CA TRP A 226 -10.61 13.78 -4.79
C TRP A 226 -11.36 15.06 -5.22
N GLU A 227 -10.62 16.10 -5.61
CA GLU A 227 -11.15 17.37 -6.11
C GLU A 227 -11.60 17.32 -7.57
#